data_AF-A0A950QLX5-F1
#
_entry.id   AF-A0A950QLX5-F1
#
_cell.length_a   1.000
_cell.length_b   1.000
_cell.length_c   1.000
_cell.angle_alpha   90.00
_cell.angle_beta   90.00
_cell.angle_gamma   90.00
#
_symmetry.space_group_name_H-M   'P 1'
#
loop_
_entity.id
_entity.type
_entity.pdbx_description
1 polymer ?
#
loop_
_entity_poly.entity_id
_entity_poly.type
_entity_poly.pdbx_seq_one_letter_code
_entity_poly.pdbx_strand_id
1 'polypeptide(L)' 'MSIVRINQFAAKPGKGNELEEMLNTFIPEIKKAQGCESAQLLRSNSEPDRFVVLEV' A
#
# COMPACT_ATOMS: atom_id res chain seq x y z
N MET A 1 -17.90 -0.01 -13.70
CA MET A 1 -17.32 -1.29 -13.28
C MET A 1 -15.97 -0.94 -12.67
N SER A 2 -15.79 -1.20 -11.38
CA SER A 2 -14.58 -0.83 -10.64
C SER A 2 -13.45 -1.83 -10.93
N ILE A 3 -12.19 -1.37 -10.86
CA ILE A 3 -11.01 -2.20 -11.13
C ILE A 3 -10.22 -2.34 -9.84
N VAL A 4 -10.13 -3.56 -9.33
CA VAL A 4 -9.33 -3.83 -8.13
C VAL A 4 -7.88 -4.10 -8.50
N ARG A 5 -6.94 -3.37 -7.89
CA ARG A 5 -5.49 -3.62 -7.99
C ARG A 5 -4.93 -3.96 -6.61
N ILE A 6 -4.13 -5.03 -6.56
CA ILE A 6 -3.44 -5.48 -5.34
C ILE A 6 -1.94 -5.45 -5.63
N ASN A 7 -1.24 -4.47 -5.06
CA ASN A 7 0.22 -4.37 -5.18
C ASN A 7 0.84 -4.93 -3.91
N GLN A 8 1.79 -5.86 -4.07
CA GLN A 8 2.49 -6.48 -2.95
C GLN A 8 3.91 -5.94 -2.86
N PHE A 9 4.34 -5.60 -1.64
CA PHE A 9 5.67 -5.10 -1.38
C PHE A 9 6.32 -5.89 -0.25
N ALA A 10 7.64 -6.04 -0.33
CA ALA A 10 8.46 -6.59 0.74
C ALA A 10 9.63 -5.63 1.01
N ALA A 11 9.78 -5.24 2.26
CA ALA A 11 10.94 -4.48 2.71
C ALA A 11 12.16 -5.41 2.76
N LYS A 12 13.35 -4.79 2.78
CA LYS A 12 14.53 -5.49 3.27
C LYS A 12 14.31 -5.89 4.74
N PRO A 13 14.95 -6.96 5.25
CA PRO A 13 14.77 -7.41 6.62
C PRO A 13 14.94 -6.27 7.64
N GLY A 14 13.93 -6.09 8.50
CA GLY A 14 13.94 -5.06 9.55
C GLY A 14 13.68 -3.63 9.06
N LYS A 15 13.35 -3.44 7.77
CA LYS A 15 13.07 -2.14 7.15
C LYS A 15 11.58 -1.89 6.90
N GLY A 16 10.70 -2.70 7.48
CA GLY A 16 9.25 -2.59 7.31
C GLY A 16 8.70 -1.20 7.66
N ASN A 17 9.15 -0.58 8.76
CA ASN A 17 8.66 0.74 9.15
C ASN A 17 9.05 1.83 8.14
N GLU A 18 10.28 1.81 7.61
CA GLU A 18 10.72 2.76 6.57
C GLU A 18 9.91 2.60 5.28
N LEU A 19 9.62 1.35 4.90
CA LEU A 19 8.75 1.08 3.75
C LEU A 19 7.32 1.55 3.99
N GLU A 20 6.78 1.32 5.19
CA GLU A 20 5.42 1.75 5.58
C GLU A 20 5.28 3.28 5.54
N GLU A 21 6.23 4.01 6.11
CA GLU A 21 6.28 5.47 6.05
C GLU A 21 6.31 5.96 4.61
N MET A 22 7.16 5.35 3.77
CA MET A 22 7.26 5.69 2.36
C MET A 22 5.95 5.42 1.61
N LEU A 23 5.35 4.24 1.77
CA LEU A 23 4.09 3.87 1.10
C LEU A 23 2.93 4.79 1.54
N ASN A 24 2.88 5.18 2.82
CA ASN A 24 1.89 6.12 3.33
C ASN A 24 1.98 7.51 2.67
N THR A 25 3.14 7.93 2.16
CA THR A 25 3.24 9.18 1.38
C THR A 25 2.58 9.10 0.01
N PHE A 26 2.48 7.90 -0.59
CA PHE A 26 1.88 7.69 -1.91
C PHE A 26 0.36 7.52 -1.86
N ILE A 27 -0.19 6.95 -0.78
CA ILE A 27 -1.64 6.69 -0.66
C ILE A 27 -2.49 7.96 -0.90
N PRO A 28 -2.18 9.14 -0.31
CA PRO A 28 -2.93 10.36 -0.58
C PRO A 28 -2.88 10.79 -2.05
N GLU A 29 -1.74 10.62 -2.73
CA GLU A 29 -1.59 10.98 -4.13
C GLU A 29 -2.38 10.03 -5.05
N ILE A 30 -2.39 8.73 -4.75
CA ILE A 30 -3.23 7.75 -5.45
C ILE A 30 -4.72 8.11 -5.29
N LYS A 31 -5.14 8.51 -4.09
CA LYS A 31 -6.54 8.93 -3.83
C LYS A 31 -6.96 10.19 -4.59
N LYS A 32 -6.02 11.06 -4.99
CA LYS A 32 -6.30 12.26 -5.78
C LYS A 32 -6.47 11.96 -7.27
N ALA A 33 -6.05 10.79 -7.75
CA ALA A 33 -6.14 10.44 -9.15
C ALA A 33 -7.61 10.33 -9.59
N GLN A 34 -7.92 10.89 -10.75
CA GLN A 34 -9.26 10.78 -11.33
C GLN A 34 -9.62 9.31 -11.57
N GLY A 35 -10.76 8.89 -11.04
CA GLY A 35 -11.24 7.51 -11.17
C GLY A 35 -10.78 6.55 -10.07
N CYS A 36 -9.98 7.01 -9.10
CA CYS A 36 -9.69 6.25 -7.89
C CYS A 36 -10.92 6.25 -6.98
N GLU A 37 -11.48 5.07 -6.67
CA GLU A 37 -12.58 4.95 -5.71
C GLU A 37 -12.02 4.79 -4.29
N SER A 38 -10.96 3.98 -4.12
CA SER A 38 -10.27 3.87 -2.84
C SER A 38 -8.82 3.40 -2.97
N ALA A 39 -8.00 3.72 -1.96
CA ALA A 39 -6.65 3.17 -1.80
C ALA A 39 -6.33 2.96 -0.32
N GLN A 40 -5.80 1.79 0.04
CA GLN A 40 -5.47 1.42 1.41
C GLN A 40 -4.11 0.72 1.48
N LEU A 41 -3.31 1.05 2.48
CA LEU A 41 -2.10 0.32 2.84
C LEU A 41 -2.43 -0.67 3.97
N LEU A 42 -2.06 -1.93 3.79
CA LEU A 42 -2.24 -3.01 4.75
C LEU A 42 -0.88 -3.63 5.06
N ARG A 43 -0.63 -3.93 6.34
CA ARG A 43 0.59 -4.60 6.81
C ARG A 43 0.25 -6.02 7.26
N SER A 44 1.11 -6.98 6.94
CA SER A 44 0.94 -8.34 7.43
C SER A 44 1.25 -8.43 8.93
N ASN A 45 0.36 -9.06 9.69
CA ASN A 45 0.58 -9.29 11.12
C ASN A 45 1.65 -10.36 11.40
N SER A 46 1.80 -11.35 10.52
CA SER A 46 2.78 -12.44 10.68
C SER A 46 4.13 -12.13 10.06
N GLU A 47 4.17 -11.25 9.05
CA GLU A 47 5.38 -10.84 8.33
C GLU A 47 5.46 -9.32 8.28
N PRO A 48 5.98 -8.64 9.33
CA PRO A 48 5.93 -7.18 9.44
C PRO A 48 6.68 -6.42 8.35
N ASP A 49 7.50 -7.09 7.54
CA ASP A 49 8.19 -6.52 6.38
C ASP A 49 7.37 -6.66 5.08
N ARG A 50 6.16 -7.25 5.11
CA ARG A 50 5.26 -7.40 3.95
C ARG A 50 4.05 -6.49 4.02
N PHE A 51 3.73 -5.89 2.88
CA PHE A 51 2.68 -4.91 2.73
C PHE A 51 1.84 -5.17 1.47
N VAL A 52 0.60 -4.72 1.51
CA VAL A 52 -0.31 -4.69 0.37
C VAL A 52 -0.89 -3.29 0.22
N VAL A 53 -0.88 -2.77 -1.01
CA VAL A 53 -1.71 -1.61 -1.39
C VAL A 53 -2.90 -2.13 -2.17
N LEU A 54 -4.10 -1.96 -1.60
CA LEU A 54 -5.38 -2.32 -2.21
C LEU A 54 -6.02 -1.06 -2.80
N GLU A 55 -6.22 -1.04 -4.11
CA GLU A 55 -6.90 0.02 -4.84
C GLU A 55 -8.19 -0.52 -5.46
N VAL A 56 -9.24 0.31 -5.52
CA VAL A 56 -10.53 0.03 -6.17
C VAL A 56 -10.91 1.22 -7.05
#